data_AF-A0A7D4NKX2-F1
#
_entry.id   AF-A0A7D4NKX2-F1
#
_cell.length_a   1.000
_cell.length_b   1.000
_cell.length_c   1.000
_cell.angle_alpha   90.00
_cell.angle_beta   90.00
_cell.angle_gamma   90.00
#
_symmetry.space_group_name_H-M   'P 1'
#
loop_
_entity.id
_entity.type
_entity.pdbx_description
1 polymer ?
#
loop_
_entity_poly.entity_id
_entity_poly.type
_entity_poly.pdbx_seq_one_letter_code
_entity_poly.pdbx_strand_id
1 'polypeptide(L)'
;MIFLVLFLLALLFGNIYLSHQIRGIQKEYYKNVDQLVAARHEWGELMLEKMHLTSPANVERIAKEELKMVSSQKQKQTVYIVDKEMDSE
;
A
#
# COMPACT_ATOMS: atom_id res chain seq x y z
N MET A 1 -59.75 2.72 -10.47
CA MET A 1 -58.88 2.30 -11.60
C MET A 1 -57.83 3.37 -11.94
N ILE A 2 -58.20 4.58 -12.37
CA ILE A 2 -57.24 5.64 -12.76
C ILE A 2 -56.19 5.98 -11.67
N PHE A 3 -56.59 6.10 -10.40
CA PHE A 3 -55.65 6.39 -9.31
C PHE A 3 -54.59 5.31 -9.09
N LEU A 4 -54.97 4.03 -9.29
CA LEU A 4 -54.06 2.89 -9.15
C LEU A 4 -53.02 2.90 -10.28
N VAL A 5 -53.44 3.23 -11.50
CA VAL A 5 -52.55 3.35 -12.66
C VAL A 5 -51.58 4.51 -12.48
N LEU A 6 -52.05 5.65 -11.98
CA LEU A 6 -51.20 6.84 -11.72
C LEU A 6 -50.16 6.55 -10.63
N PHE A 7 -50.54 5.83 -9.59
CA PHE A 7 -49.62 5.42 -8.52
C PHE A 7 -48.54 4.46 -9.04
N LEU A 8 -48.93 3.47 -9.87
CA LEU A 8 -47.97 2.56 -10.50
C LEU A 8 -46.97 3.31 -11.40
N LEU A 9 -47.45 4.31 -12.13
CA LEU A 9 -46.63 5.13 -13.01
C LEU A 9 -45.63 5.98 -12.21
N ALA A 10 -46.06 6.58 -11.10
CA ALA A 10 -45.19 7.34 -10.21
C ALA A 10 -44.06 6.48 -9.62
N LEU A 11 -44.35 5.24 -9.22
CA LEU A 11 -43.35 4.29 -8.72
C LEU A 11 -42.32 3.91 -9.81
N LEU A 12 -42.78 3.75 -11.05
CA LEU A 12 -41.90 3.42 -12.18
C LEU A 12 -40.94 4.58 -12.47
N PHE A 13 -41.46 5.80 -12.57
CA PHE A 13 -40.64 6.99 -12.79
C PHE A 13 -39.69 7.29 -11.62
N GLY A 14 -40.15 7.10 -10.38
CA GLY A 14 -39.33 7.27 -9.19
C GLY A 14 -38.11 6.33 -9.19
N ASN A 15 -38.30 5.05 -9.53
CA ASN A 15 -37.21 4.09 -9.64
C ASN A 15 -36.21 4.43 -10.74
N ILE A 16 -36.69 4.86 -11.92
CA ILE A 16 -35.83 5.23 -13.04
C ILE A 16 -34.98 6.45 -12.68
N TYR A 17 -35.59 7.46 -12.06
CA TYR A 17 -34.91 8.67 -11.62
C TYR A 17 -33.83 8.35 -10.58
N LEU A 18 -34.15 7.51 -9.60
CA LEU A 18 -33.22 7.09 -8.56
C LEU A 18 -32.06 6.27 -9.16
N SER A 19 -32.35 5.36 -10.09
CA SER A 19 -31.33 4.58 -10.79
C SER A 19 -30.38 5.48 -11.59
N HIS A 20 -30.88 6.53 -12.23
CA HIS A 20 -30.04 7.48 -12.96
C HIS A 20 -29.08 8.24 -12.04
N GLN A 21 -29.53 8.68 -10.87
CA GLN A 21 -28.66 9.34 -9.90
C GLN A 21 -27.60 8.39 -9.34
N ILE A 22 -28.01 7.18 -8.98
CA ILE A 22 -27.10 6.17 -8.41
C ILE A 22 -26.03 5.75 -9.42
N ARG A 23 -26.36 5.66 -10.72
CA ARG A 23 -25.41 5.30 -11.78
C ARG A 23 -24.23 6.27 -11.89
N GLY A 24 -24.46 7.56 -11.67
CA GLY A 24 -23.38 8.56 -11.68
C GLY A 24 -22.36 8.30 -10.58
N ILE A 25 -22.86 8.13 -9.35
CA ILE A 25 -22.04 7.90 -8.15
C ILE A 25 -21.33 6.53 -8.22
N GLN A 26 -22.04 5.48 -8.63
CA GLN A 26 -21.46 4.15 -8.80
C GLN A 26 -20.35 4.15 -9.85
N LYS A 27 -20.53 4.84 -10.98
CA LYS A 27 -19.53 4.87 -12.05
C LYS A 27 -18.22 5.51 -11.56
N GLU A 28 -18.30 6.57 -10.77
CA GLU A 28 -17.12 7.21 -10.19
C GLU A 28 -16.47 6.33 -9.13
N TYR A 29 -17.26 5.70 -8.25
CA TYR A 29 -16.75 4.77 -7.26
C TYR A 29 -15.99 3.60 -7.91
N TYR A 30 -16.60 2.91 -8.88
CA TYR A 30 -15.96 1.79 -9.56
C TYR A 30 -14.72 2.22 -10.34
N LYS A 31 -14.73 3.42 -10.96
CA LYS A 31 -13.55 3.97 -11.63
C LYS A 31 -12.38 4.18 -10.65
N ASN A 32 -12.66 4.73 -9.47
CA ASN A 32 -11.63 4.95 -8.46
C ASN A 32 -11.10 3.63 -7.89
N VAL A 33 -11.97 2.64 -7.69
CA VAL A 33 -11.55 1.30 -7.24
C VAL A 33 -10.65 0.63 -8.27
N ASP A 34 -11.02 0.66 -9.55
CA ASP A 34 -10.19 0.08 -10.62
C ASP A 34 -8.81 0.75 -10.68
N GLN A 35 -8.75 2.08 -10.56
CA GLN A 35 -7.50 2.83 -10.51
C GLN A 35 -6.64 2.46 -9.30
N LEU A 36 -7.26 2.28 -8.12
CA LEU A 36 -6.56 1.89 -6.90
C LEU A 36 -5.98 0.47 -7.02
N VAL A 37 -6.73 -0.46 -7.62
CA VAL A 37 -6.25 -1.83 -7.86
C VAL A 37 -5.07 -1.84 -8.83
N ALA A 38 -5.16 -1.10 -9.93
CA ALA A 38 -4.06 -0.98 -10.89
C ALA A 38 -2.79 -0.40 -10.24
N ALA A 39 -2.93 0.71 -9.50
CA ALA A 39 -1.81 1.34 -8.81
C ALA A 39 -1.18 0.42 -7.75
N ARG A 40 -1.99 -0.39 -7.05
CA ARG A 40 -1.49 -1.35 -6.06
C ARG A 40 -0.71 -2.49 -6.71
N HIS A 41 -1.13 -2.94 -7.89
CA HIS A 41 -0.40 -3.95 -8.64
C HIS A 41 0.96 -3.42 -9.09
N GLU A 42 0.99 -2.23 -9.70
CA GLU A 42 2.22 -1.59 -10.16
C GLU A 42 3.18 -1.32 -9.00
N TRP A 43 2.67 -0.84 -7.87
CA TRP A 43 3.47 -0.66 -6.66
C TRP A 43 4.04 -1.99 -6.14
N GLY A 44 3.27 -3.08 -6.21
CA GLY A 44 3.74 -4.41 -5.85
C GLY A 44 4.90 -4.89 -6.72
N GLU A 45 4.81 -4.69 -8.04
CA GLU A 45 5.89 -5.03 -8.98
C GLU A 45 7.14 -4.20 -8.72
N LEU A 46 6.99 -2.87 -8.59
CA LEU A 46 8.10 -1.97 -8.26
C LEU A 46 8.73 -2.29 -6.90
N MET A 47 7.94 -2.71 -5.92
CA MET A 47 8.43 -3.10 -4.61
C MET A 47 9.21 -4.41 -4.68
N LEU A 48 8.79 -5.38 -5.48
CA LEU A 48 9.54 -6.62 -5.71
C LEU A 48 10.86 -6.32 -6.42
N GLU A 49 10.85 -5.44 -7.43
CA GLU A 49 12.07 -4.99 -8.11
C GLU A 49 13.01 -4.27 -7.12
N LYS A 50 12.49 -3.33 -6.33
CA LYS A 50 13.26 -2.66 -5.28
C LYS A 50 13.79 -3.63 -4.24
N MET A 51 12.99 -4.58 -3.76
CA MET A 51 13.46 -5.56 -2.78
C MET A 51 14.59 -6.40 -3.35
N HIS A 52 14.52 -6.78 -4.62
CA HIS A 52 15.61 -7.49 -5.28
C HIS A 52 16.88 -6.63 -5.39
N LEU A 53 16.75 -5.38 -5.82
CA LEU A 53 17.86 -4.43 -5.99
C LEU A 53 18.47 -3.97 -4.67
N THR A 54 17.65 -3.84 -3.62
CA THR A 54 18.05 -3.40 -2.28
C THR A 54 18.29 -4.59 -1.35
N SER A 55 18.27 -5.82 -1.88
CA SER A 55 18.52 -7.00 -1.06
C SER A 55 19.90 -6.87 -0.42
N PRO A 56 20.06 -7.18 0.88
CA PRO A 56 21.34 -7.06 1.56
C PRO A 56 22.46 -7.82 0.84
N ALA A 57 22.12 -8.93 0.18
CA ALA A 57 23.03 -9.71 -0.65
C ALA A 57 23.52 -8.94 -1.90
N ASN A 58 22.63 -8.22 -2.59
CA ASN A 58 23.04 -7.37 -3.73
C ASN A 58 23.84 -6.15 -3.26
N VAL A 59 23.47 -5.55 -2.13
CA VAL A 59 24.22 -4.43 -1.53
C VAL A 59 25.62 -4.88 -1.12
N GLU A 60 25.76 -6.05 -0.49
CA GLU A 60 27.06 -6.63 -0.11
C GLU A 60 27.88 -7.02 -1.35
N ARG A 61 27.24 -7.58 -2.39
CA ARG A 61 27.89 -7.86 -3.67
C ARG A 61 28.47 -6.60 -4.30
N ILE A 62 27.67 -5.54 -4.42
CA ILE A 62 28.11 -4.25 -4.99
C ILE A 62 29.22 -3.63 -4.14
N ALA A 63 29.09 -3.64 -2.80
CA ALA A 63 30.12 -3.12 -1.91
C ALA A 63 31.45 -3.91 -2.04
N LYS A 64 31.37 -5.22 -2.26
CA LYS A 64 32.56 -6.07 -2.43
C LYS A 64 33.21 -5.91 -3.82
N GLU A 65 32.39 -5.80 -4.87
CA GLU A 65 32.86 -5.74 -6.26
C GLU A 65 33.32 -4.33 -6.66
N GLU A 66 32.51 -3.30 -6.38
CA GLU A 66 32.78 -1.92 -6.83
C GLU A 66 33.59 -1.12 -5.81
N LEU A 67 33.31 -1.30 -4.51
CA LEU A 67 33.99 -0.55 -3.44
C LEU A 67 35.16 -1.32 -2.81
N LYS A 68 35.45 -2.53 -3.31
CA LYS A 68 36.48 -3.46 -2.78
C LYS A 68 36.36 -3.66 -1.25
N MET A 69 35.15 -3.56 -0.70
CA MET A 69 34.92 -3.76 0.72
C MET A 69 34.99 -5.26 1.01
N VAL A 70 35.94 -5.65 1.86
CA VAL A 70 36.04 -7.00 2.40
C VAL A 70 35.13 -7.09 3.61
N SER A 71 34.19 -8.05 3.60
CA SER A 71 33.38 -8.39 4.78
C SER A 71 34.32 -8.90 5.87
N SER A 72 34.74 -7.96 6.71
CA SER A 72 35.61 -8.23 7.84
C SER A 72 34.74 -8.92 8.88
N GLN A 73 34.75 -10.25 8.87
CA GLN A 73 34.33 -11.08 9.98
C GLN A 73 35.31 -10.87 11.15
N LYS A 74 35.40 -9.64 11.67
CA LYS A 74 36.27 -9.27 12.78
C LYS A 74 35.45 -8.66 13.90
N GLN A 75 35.27 -9.53 14.88
CA GLN A 75 35.11 -9.25 16.30
C GLN A 75 33.90 -8.41 16.67
N LYS A 76 32.83 -9.13 17.06
CA LYS A 76 31.79 -8.58 17.93
C LYS A 76 32.48 -8.07 19.20
N GLN A 77 32.75 -6.78 19.29
CA GLN A 77 33.12 -6.14 20.55
C GLN A 77 31.83 -5.81 21.29
N THR A 78 31.54 -6.61 22.32
CA THR A 78 30.50 -6.28 23.29
C THR A 78 31.06 -5.21 24.22
N VAL A 79 30.62 -3.97 24.04
CA VAL A 79 30.93 -2.86 24.94
C VAL A 79 29.96 -2.96 26.12
N TYR A 80 30.48 -3.25 27.31
CA TYR A 80 29.71 -3.10 28.54
C TYR A 80 29.75 -1.63 28.96
N ILE A 81 28.63 -0.94 28.83
CA ILE A 81 28.44 0.37 29.43
C ILE A 81 28.10 0.09 30.89
N VAL A 82 29.09 0.26 31.77
CA VAL A 82 28.84 0.29 33.21
C VAL A 82 28.44 1.73 33.54
N ASP A 83 27.15 1.95 33.76
CA ASP A 83 26.69 3.17 34.40
C ASP A 83 27.30 3.21 35.80
N LYS A 84 28.21 4.15 35.99
CA LYS A 84 28.85 4.42 37.26
C LYS A 84 27.84 5.15 38.15
N GLU A 85 26.89 4.41 38.72
CA GLU A 85 26.37 4.78 40.03
C GLU A 85 27.48 4.46 41.03
N MET A 86 28.32 5.46 41.27
CA MET A 86 29.32 5.43 42.33
C MET A 86 28.53 5.55 43.64
N ASP A 87 28.43 4.43 44.35
CA ASP A 87 28.00 4.33 45.73
C ASP A 87 28.51 5.53 46.54
N SER A 88 27.55 6.23 47.12
CA SER A 88 27.76 7.10 48.28
C SER A 88 27.96 6.23 49.51
N GLU A 89 29.20 6.15 49.99
CA GLU A 89 29.52 5.88 51.40
C GLU A 89 30.47 6.97 51.92
#